data_AF-A0A4D7AYC9-F1
#
_entry.id   AF-A0A4D7AYC9-F1
#
_cell.length_a   1.000
_cell.length_b   1.000
_cell.length_c   1.000
_cell.angle_alpha   90.00
_cell.angle_beta   90.00
_cell.angle_gamma   90.00
#
_symmetry.space_group_name_H-M   'P 1'
#
loop_
_entity.id
_entity.type
_entity.pdbx_description
1 polymer ?
#
loop_
_entity_poly.entity_id
_entity_poly.type
_entity_poly.pdbx_seq_one_letter_code
_entity_poly.pdbx_strand_id
1 'polypeptide(L)'
;MGENRHRHTVWMDDAVWDQVESHYQKDNCSTKNEYIEKAIQFYSGYLNSERAGDYLPRVLADVLEGKLGALGKRMGHLLFKLAVEEALMGNLVAAGMDVALDTLRKTRVRCVKEVRETNGEIDMDDALAYQKGV
;
A
#
# COMPACT_ATOMS: atom_id res chain seq x y z
N MET A 1 -4.26 -9.96 34.87
CA MET A 1 -5.46 -9.94 34.02
C MET A 1 -5.81 -11.39 33.74
N GLY A 2 -6.89 -11.90 34.30
CA GLY A 2 -7.23 -13.32 34.22
C GLY A 2 -7.64 -13.73 32.80
N GLU A 3 -7.22 -14.92 32.36
CA GLU A 3 -7.66 -15.51 31.10
C GLU A 3 -9.18 -15.75 31.17
N ASN A 4 -9.97 -14.94 30.47
CA ASN A 4 -11.40 -15.17 30.23
C ASN A 4 -11.62 -16.31 29.22
N ARG A 5 -11.00 -17.47 29.45
CA ARG A 5 -11.15 -18.67 28.64
C ARG A 5 -11.71 -19.79 29.50
N HIS A 6 -12.89 -20.27 29.13
CA HIS A 6 -13.55 -21.39 29.81
C HIS A 6 -13.60 -22.59 28.88
N ARG A 7 -13.51 -23.79 29.46
CA ARG A 7 -13.62 -25.03 28.67
C ARG A 7 -15.07 -25.23 28.26
N HIS A 8 -15.31 -25.27 26.96
CA HIS A 8 -16.59 -25.64 26.37
C HIS A 8 -16.47 -27.03 25.74
N THR A 9 -17.52 -27.85 25.86
CA THR A 9 -17.57 -29.18 25.24
C THR A 9 -18.60 -29.14 24.12
N VAL A 10 -18.20 -29.57 22.92
CA VAL A 10 -19.05 -29.62 21.73
C VAL A 10 -18.93 -31.00 21.11
N TRP A 11 -20.04 -31.48 20.53
CA TRP A 11 -20.07 -32.69 19.71
C TRP A 11 -19.96 -32.29 18.24
N MET A 12 -19.16 -33.02 17.48
CA MET A 12 -18.88 -32.73 16.08
C MET A 12 -18.63 -34.05 15.34
N ASP A 13 -19.03 -34.13 14.08
CA ASP A 13 -18.76 -35.29 13.24
C ASP A 13 -17.25 -35.45 13.03
N ASP A 14 -16.77 -36.70 13.02
CA ASP A 14 -15.36 -37.04 12.84
C ASP A 14 -14.78 -36.40 11.56
N ALA A 15 -15.56 -36.38 10.47
CA ALA A 15 -15.14 -35.77 9.21
C ALA A 15 -14.86 -34.26 9.32
N VAL A 16 -15.56 -33.53 10.20
CA VAL A 16 -15.32 -32.10 10.44
C VAL A 16 -14.14 -31.93 11.40
N TRP A 17 -13.99 -32.82 12.38
CA TRP A 17 -12.81 -32.83 13.25
C TRP A 17 -11.52 -33.09 12.46
N ASP A 18 -11.54 -33.99 11.48
CA ASP A 18 -10.42 -34.25 10.57
C ASP A 18 -10.02 -33.02 9.75
N GLN A 19 -10.99 -32.15 9.41
CA GLN A 19 -10.69 -30.87 8.77
C GLN A 19 -9.94 -29.94 9.73
N VAL A 20 -10.36 -29.85 11.00
CA VAL A 20 -9.65 -29.07 12.03
C VAL A 20 -8.21 -29.57 12.18
N GLU A 21 -8.01 -30.88 12.32
CA GLU A 21 -6.68 -31.50 12.43
C GLU A 21 -5.79 -31.19 11.24
N SER A 22 -6.33 -31.27 10.03
CA SER A 22 -5.56 -31.09 8.79
C SER A 22 -5.30 -29.62 8.44
N HIS A 23 -6.08 -28.68 8.95
CA HIS A 23 -6.02 -27.26 8.56
C HIS A 23 -5.38 -26.36 9.61
N TYR A 24 -5.47 -26.66 10.92
CA TYR A 24 -5.03 -25.70 11.94
C TYR A 24 -3.55 -25.30 11.80
N GLN A 25 -2.66 -26.26 11.53
CA GLN A 25 -1.23 -25.95 11.30
C GLN A 25 -0.99 -25.24 9.97
N LYS A 26 -1.80 -25.54 8.94
CA LYS A 26 -1.70 -24.88 7.63
C LYS A 26 -2.11 -23.41 7.69
N ASP A 27 -3.06 -23.07 8.56
CA ASP A 27 -3.45 -21.68 8.90
C ASP A 27 -2.47 -21.01 9.89
N ASN A 28 -1.33 -21.65 10.19
CA ASN A 28 -0.34 -21.15 11.15
C ASN A 28 -0.92 -20.93 12.57
N CYS A 29 -1.96 -21.69 12.94
CA CYS A 29 -2.49 -21.71 14.30
C CYS A 29 -1.60 -22.59 15.21
N SER A 30 -1.40 -22.12 16.44
CA SER A 30 -0.67 -22.85 17.47
C SER A 30 -1.48 -24.01 18.07
N THR A 31 -2.81 -23.87 18.09
CA THR A 31 -3.73 -24.87 18.65
C THR A 31 -4.96 -25.05 17.78
N LYS A 32 -5.63 -26.20 17.91
CA LYS A 32 -6.94 -26.46 17.28
C LYS A 32 -8.00 -25.49 17.76
N ASN A 33 -7.95 -25.11 19.04
CA ASN A 33 -8.85 -24.12 19.62
C ASN A 33 -8.72 -22.76 18.93
N GLU A 34 -7.50 -22.32 18.62
CA GLU A 34 -7.26 -21.07 17.89
C GLU A 34 -7.91 -21.10 16.49
N TYR A 35 -7.77 -22.21 15.78
CA TYR A 35 -8.42 -22.40 14.48
C TYR A 35 -9.95 -22.41 14.58
N ILE A 36 -10.50 -23.11 15.57
CA ILE A 36 -11.96 -23.15 15.83
C ILE A 36 -12.48 -21.76 16.23
N GLU A 37 -11.77 -21.02 17.09
CA GLU A 37 -12.13 -19.65 17.47
C GLU A 37 -12.19 -18.73 16.24
N LYS A 38 -11.17 -18.78 15.35
CA LYS A 38 -11.16 -18.04 14.08
C LYS A 38 -12.32 -18.42 13.17
N ALA A 39 -12.62 -19.71 13.03
CA ALA A 39 -13.72 -20.19 12.19
C ALA A 39 -15.09 -19.73 12.72
N ILE A 40 -15.30 -19.77 14.04
CA ILE A 40 -16.53 -19.28 14.68
C ILE A 40 -16.67 -17.76 14.50
N GLN A 41 -15.59 -16.99 14.67
CA GLN A 41 -15.61 -15.54 14.47
C GLN A 41 -15.91 -15.19 13.01
N PHE A 42 -15.32 -15.92 12.06
CA PHE A 42 -15.57 -15.77 10.63
C PHE A 42 -17.05 -16.00 10.31
N TYR A 43 -17.60 -17.14 10.73
CA TYR A 43 -19.01 -17.47 10.45
C TYR A 43 -19.99 -16.58 11.21
N SER A 44 -19.67 -16.17 12.44
CA SER A 44 -20.47 -15.19 13.18
C SER A 44 -20.45 -13.83 12.48
N GLY A 45 -19.30 -13.40 11.95
CA GLY A 45 -19.18 -12.19 11.14
C GLY A 45 -20.00 -12.27 9.84
N TYR A 46 -19.99 -13.43 9.19
CA TYR A 46 -20.85 -13.74 8.05
C TYR A 46 -22.34 -13.62 8.42
N LEU A 47 -22.80 -14.23 9.52
CA LEU A 47 -24.19 -14.17 9.96
C LEU A 47 -24.62 -12.75 10.37
N ASN A 48 -23.77 -12.03 11.10
CA ASN A 48 -24.03 -10.67 11.57
C ASN A 48 -24.11 -9.64 10.41
N SER A 49 -23.65 -10.00 9.21
CA SER A 49 -23.72 -9.12 8.05
C SER A 49 -25.10 -9.07 7.39
N GLU A 50 -26.10 -9.87 7.84
CA GLU A 50 -27.49 -10.04 7.34
C GLU A 50 -27.64 -10.34 5.83
N ARG A 51 -26.63 -10.07 5.02
CA ARG A 51 -26.46 -10.37 3.61
C ARG A 51 -25.05 -10.88 3.41
N ALA A 52 -24.95 -12.19 3.20
CA ALA A 52 -23.74 -12.91 2.82
C ALA A 52 -22.85 -12.20 1.77
N GLY A 53 -23.43 -11.34 0.92
CA GLY A 53 -22.73 -10.56 -0.09
C GLY A 53 -21.91 -9.38 0.44
N ASP A 54 -22.17 -8.88 1.65
CA ASP A 54 -21.58 -7.62 2.15
C ASP A 54 -20.36 -7.83 3.07
N TYR A 55 -20.18 -9.05 3.60
CA TYR A 55 -19.04 -9.37 4.48
C TYR A 55 -17.69 -9.33 3.76
N LEU A 56 -17.59 -10.02 2.61
CA LEU A 56 -16.33 -10.08 1.85
C LEU A 56 -15.91 -8.71 1.30
N PRO A 57 -16.80 -7.90 0.69
CA PRO A 57 -16.47 -6.52 0.30
C PRO A 57 -16.01 -5.65 1.47
N ARG A 58 -16.62 -5.80 2.66
CA ARG A 58 -16.23 -5.02 3.85
C ARG A 58 -14.84 -5.39 4.36
N VAL A 59 -14.56 -6.68 4.55
CA VAL A 59 -13.23 -7.13 4.99
C VAL A 59 -12.16 -6.73 3.97
N LEU A 60 -12.47 -6.85 2.67
CA LEU A 60 -11.56 -6.41 1.62
C LEU A 60 -11.33 -4.89 1.66
N ALA A 61 -12.39 -4.09 1.87
CA ALA A 61 -12.28 -2.64 2.01
C ALA A 61 -11.40 -2.26 3.20
N ASP A 62 -11.60 -2.89 4.37
CA ASP A 62 -10.80 -2.63 5.57
C ASP A 62 -9.31 -2.97 5.35
N VAL A 63 -9.03 -4.10 4.69
CA VAL A 63 -7.65 -4.49 4.34
C VAL A 63 -7.05 -3.52 3.33
N LEU A 64 -7.79 -3.14 2.29
CA LEU A 64 -7.32 -2.20 1.28
C LEU A 64 -7.05 -0.82 1.89
N GLU A 65 -7.94 -0.31 2.74
CA GLU A 65 -7.77 0.97 3.43
C GLU A 65 -6.51 0.94 4.32
N GLY A 66 -6.29 -0.14 5.07
CA GLY A 66 -5.09 -0.32 5.88
C GLY A 66 -3.80 -0.36 5.04
N LYS A 67 -3.80 -1.11 3.93
CA LYS A 67 -2.61 -1.24 3.04
C LYS A 67 -2.35 0.05 2.26
N LEU A 68 -3.38 0.67 1.69
CA LEU A 68 -3.29 1.92 0.95
C LEU A 68 -2.93 3.08 1.86
N GLY A 69 -3.44 3.12 3.10
CA GLY A 69 -3.05 4.12 4.10
C GLY A 69 -1.56 4.02 4.45
N ALA A 70 -1.04 2.82 4.69
CA ALA A 70 0.38 2.60 4.96
C ALA A 70 1.26 2.98 3.74
N LEU A 71 0.84 2.60 2.53
CA LEU A 71 1.51 2.96 1.29
C LEU A 71 1.54 4.48 1.10
N GLY A 72 0.39 5.15 1.23
CA GLY A 72 0.25 6.60 1.11
C GLY A 72 1.13 7.35 2.10
N LYS A 73 1.19 6.91 3.36
CA LYS A 73 2.10 7.49 4.37
C LYS A 73 3.58 7.34 3.97
N ARG A 74 3.98 6.15 3.50
CA ARG A 74 5.36 5.91 3.04
C ARG A 74 5.70 6.76 1.81
N MET A 75 4.81 6.83 0.84
CA MET A 75 4.96 7.69 -0.34
C MET A 75 5.07 9.16 0.05
N GLY A 76 4.20 9.66 0.93
CA GLY A 76 4.25 11.03 1.41
C GLY A 76 5.59 11.38 2.07
N HIS A 77 6.14 10.48 2.91
CA HIS A 77 7.47 10.68 3.48
C HIS A 77 8.59 10.70 2.44
N LEU A 78 8.54 9.82 1.43
CA LEU A 78 9.55 9.78 0.37
C LEU A 78 9.48 11.02 -0.52
N LEU A 79 8.27 11.44 -0.92
CA LEU A 79 8.05 12.66 -1.69
C LEU A 79 8.51 13.91 -0.94
N PHE A 80 8.26 13.97 0.37
CA PHE A 80 8.76 15.08 1.19
C PHE A 80 10.29 15.13 1.21
N LYS A 81 10.97 13.99 1.42
CA LYS A 81 12.44 13.92 1.38
C LYS A 81 12.97 14.32 0.00
N LEU A 82 12.35 13.83 -1.07
CA LEU A 82 12.73 14.18 -2.44
C LEU A 82 12.57 15.69 -2.71
N ALA A 83 11.45 16.29 -2.29
CA ALA A 83 11.20 17.71 -2.45
C ALA A 83 12.22 18.58 -1.67
N VAL A 84 12.66 18.13 -0.48
CA VAL A 84 13.73 18.80 0.27
C VAL A 84 15.04 18.78 -0.50
N GLU A 85 15.44 17.61 -1.02
CA GLU A 85 16.68 17.48 -1.81
C GLU A 85 16.61 18.23 -3.15
N GLU A 86 15.46 18.22 -3.84
CA GLU A 86 15.24 18.96 -5.08
C GLU A 86 15.32 20.48 -4.84
N ALA A 87 14.73 20.97 -3.75
CA ALA A 87 14.81 22.39 -3.38
C ALA A 87 16.25 22.79 -3.02
N LEU A 88 16.99 21.96 -2.29
CA LEU A 88 18.39 22.19 -1.97
C LEU A 88 19.24 22.24 -3.24
N MET A 89 19.12 21.24 -4.11
CA MET A 89 19.82 21.19 -5.39
C MET A 89 19.49 22.40 -6.25
N GLY A 90 18.21 22.78 -6.35
CA GLY A 90 17.79 23.96 -7.10
C GLY A 90 18.44 25.26 -6.62
N ASN A 91 18.57 25.45 -5.30
CA ASN A 91 19.26 26.61 -4.74
C ASN A 91 20.77 26.60 -4.99
N LEU A 92 21.42 25.43 -4.86
CA LEU A 92 22.86 25.30 -5.15
C LEU A 92 23.17 25.56 -6.63
N VAL A 93 22.35 25.03 -7.54
CA VAL A 93 22.46 25.27 -8.98
C VAL A 93 22.24 26.74 -9.31
N ALA A 94 21.20 27.38 -8.74
CA ALA A 94 20.95 28.80 -8.96
C ALA A 94 22.08 29.71 -8.43
N ALA A 95 22.77 29.29 -7.36
CA ALA A 95 23.93 30.01 -6.83
C ALA A 95 25.21 29.78 -7.65
N GLY A 96 25.37 28.60 -8.26
CA GLY A 96 26.59 28.18 -8.95
C GLY A 96 26.57 28.36 -10.47
N MET A 97 25.40 28.50 -11.10
CA MET A 97 25.26 28.61 -12.55
C MET A 97 24.69 29.97 -12.96
N ASP A 98 25.33 30.62 -13.92
CA ASP A 98 24.82 31.85 -14.53
C ASP A 98 23.80 31.49 -15.64
N VAL A 99 22.55 31.34 -15.24
CA VAL A 99 21.43 31.03 -16.15
C VAL A 99 20.49 32.22 -16.22
N ALA A 100 20.30 32.76 -17.43
CA ALA A 100 19.31 33.81 -17.66
C ALA A 100 17.90 33.36 -17.28
N LEU A 101 17.14 34.23 -16.62
CA LEU A 101 15.79 33.94 -16.14
C LEU A 101 14.82 33.53 -17.27
N ASP A 102 14.99 34.10 -18.47
CA ASP A 102 14.19 33.73 -19.64
C ASP A 102 14.45 32.28 -20.08
N THR A 103 15.72 31.85 -20.11
CA THR A 103 16.11 30.47 -20.41
C THR A 103 15.49 29.51 -19.39
N LEU A 104 15.56 29.83 -18.09
CA LEU A 104 14.95 28.99 -17.05
C LEU A 104 13.44 28.83 -17.24
N ARG A 105 12.73 29.93 -17.55
CA ARG A 105 11.28 29.91 -17.78
C ARG A 105 10.91 29.09 -19.01
N LYS A 106 11.62 29.27 -20.13
CA LYS A 106 11.42 28.50 -21.37
C LYS A 106 11.67 27.01 -21.16
N THR A 107 12.77 26.66 -20.49
CA THR A 107 13.09 25.26 -20.16
C THR A 107 12.01 24.64 -19.28
N ARG A 108 11.50 25.35 -18.26
CA ARG A 108 10.40 24.86 -17.43
C ARG A 108 9.13 24.55 -18.26
N VAL A 109 8.74 25.44 -19.17
CA VAL A 109 7.56 25.22 -20.02
C VAL A 109 7.75 23.96 -20.89
N ARG A 110 8.95 23.77 -21.46
CA ARG A 110 9.28 22.54 -22.18
C ARG A 110 9.18 21.31 -21.28
N CYS A 111 9.82 21.31 -20.11
CA CYS A 111 9.81 20.14 -19.22
C CYS A 111 8.38 19.76 -18.79
N VAL A 112 7.51 20.74 -18.53
CA VAL A 112 6.09 20.47 -18.25
C VAL A 112 5.39 19.83 -19.46
N LYS A 113 5.68 20.31 -20.68
CA LYS A 113 5.12 19.74 -21.91
C LYS A 113 5.61 18.30 -22.11
N GLU A 114 6.91 18.07 -21.98
CA GLU A 114 7.55 16.75 -22.11
C GLU A 114 6.93 15.74 -21.14
N VAL A 115 6.94 16.03 -19.82
CA VAL A 115 6.35 15.17 -18.79
C VAL A 115 4.88 14.85 -19.08
N ARG A 116 4.12 15.80 -19.65
CA ARG A 116 2.72 15.59 -20.00
C ARG A 116 2.56 14.69 -21.23
N GLU A 117 3.41 14.86 -22.24
CA GLU A 117 3.34 14.11 -23.50
C GLU A 117 3.88 12.67 -23.34
N THR A 118 4.84 12.48 -22.44
CA THR A 118 5.46 11.17 -22.14
C THR A 118 4.86 10.44 -20.94
N ASN A 119 3.79 10.99 -20.34
CA ASN A 119 3.20 10.47 -19.10
C ASN A 119 4.21 10.28 -17.95
N GLY A 120 5.21 11.15 -17.87
CA GLY A 120 6.22 11.15 -16.81
C GLY A 120 7.49 10.37 -17.13
N GLU A 121 7.64 9.80 -18.33
CA GLU A 121 8.93 9.28 -18.79
C GLU A 121 9.83 10.45 -19.19
N ILE A 122 11.03 10.54 -18.59
CA ILE A 122 12.00 11.60 -18.85
C ILE A 122 13.28 10.93 -19.35
N ASP A 123 13.77 11.35 -20.51
CA ASP A 123 15.01 10.87 -21.10
C ASP A 123 16.10 11.95 -21.07
N MET A 124 17.25 11.61 -20.50
CA MET A 124 18.39 12.53 -20.45
C MET A 124 19.00 12.78 -21.83
N ASP A 125 18.97 11.80 -22.73
CA ASP A 125 19.54 11.97 -24.07
C ASP A 125 18.71 12.99 -24.87
N ASP A 126 17.38 12.91 -24.78
CA ASP A 126 16.45 13.90 -25.35
C ASP A 126 16.56 15.28 -24.69
N ALA A 127 16.77 15.31 -23.37
CA ALA A 127 17.03 16.55 -22.67
C ALA A 127 18.32 17.21 -23.17
N LEU A 128 19.38 16.43 -23.36
CA LEU A 128 20.71 16.89 -23.79
C LEU A 128 20.71 17.33 -25.26
N ALA A 129 20.08 16.57 -26.16
CA ALA A 129 19.96 16.90 -27.58
C ALA A 129 19.35 18.29 -27.76
N TYR A 130 18.23 18.55 -27.09
CA TYR A 130 17.59 19.85 -27.11
C TYR A 130 18.46 20.97 -26.54
N GLN A 131 19.14 20.77 -25.41
CA GLN A 131 20.00 21.82 -24.84
C GLN A 131 21.20 22.14 -25.74
N LYS A 132 21.65 21.16 -26.54
CA LYS A 132 22.70 21.35 -27.55
C LYS A 132 22.16 21.85 -28.90
N GLY A 133 20.84 21.91 -29.09
CA GLY A 133 20.20 22.28 -30.35
C GLY A 133 20.41 21.25 -31.47
N VAL A 134 20.58 19.97 -31.12
CA VAL A 134 20.84 18.85 -32.04
C VAL A 134 19.58 18.00 -32.19
#